data_AF-A0A917IA40-F1
#
_entry.id   AF-A0A917IA40-F1
#
_cell.length_a   1.000
_cell.length_b   1.000
_cell.length_c   1.000
_cell.angle_alpha   90.00
_cell.angle_beta   90.00
_cell.angle_gamma   90.00
#
_symmetry.space_group_name_H-M   'P 1'
#
loop_
_entity.id
_entity.type
_entity.pdbx_description
1 polymer ?
#
loop_
_entity_poly.entity_id
_entity_poly.type
_entity_poly.pdbx_seq_one_letter_code
_entity_poly.pdbx_strand_id
1 'polypeptide(L)'
;MSTLPKHMPALDGLRGVAILMVILHHAAEGRYGALAIYERSGSLPMLQLPEWLSAIAENGMHGVQLFFVVSAFTLTCRMSQNGGSLAHYALRRLARIGPGYWIALLGYGALAGFGPTLRAPDGLSPMDLLIGALFGSVWQGGAALAVVPGGWSISCEVAFYVALPVILVVLDGRLLRALLLCAVATLLALQLQLRGEAAGTWTFEAFVNPLAQAPVFVFGVAAALAARRFGWRPPPGLALALVAMLALLPAAHNVVFAMIAAAATALAARRPPALLASRPLRAVGEVSYSMYLVHFALALPCLEIAERVAPRSDWTTLAVSFPLLVMASFAVALVTHRWIEKPFIIWAGRFGSAPAPYAASGFAAPPPSTVPEVGRA
;
A
#
# COMPACT_ATOMS: atom_id res chain seq x y z
N MET A 1 -0.52 27.21 -13.95
CA MET A 1 -0.69 26.03 -13.07
C MET A 1 0.64 25.30 -12.97
N SER A 2 1.25 25.17 -11.80
CA SER A 2 2.52 24.44 -11.66
C SER A 2 2.29 22.94 -11.87
N THR A 3 2.87 22.36 -12.92
CA THR A 3 2.90 20.91 -13.11
C THR A 3 3.69 20.26 -11.97
N LEU A 4 3.15 19.19 -11.36
CA LEU A 4 3.90 18.41 -10.38
C LEU A 4 5.20 17.86 -11.00
N PRO A 5 6.31 17.79 -10.25
CA PRO A 5 7.57 17.26 -10.76
C PRO A 5 7.41 15.83 -11.31
N LYS A 6 8.11 15.51 -12.40
CA LYS A 6 8.11 14.15 -12.98
C LYS A 6 8.64 13.08 -12.02
N HIS A 7 9.57 13.46 -11.14
CA HIS A 7 10.11 12.60 -10.09
C HIS A 7 9.90 13.29 -8.73
N MET A 8 9.33 12.55 -7.77
CA MET A 8 9.00 13.05 -6.44
C MET A 8 9.73 12.18 -5.40
N PRO A 9 11.01 12.45 -5.10
CA PRO A 9 11.86 11.59 -4.27
C PRO A 9 11.28 11.29 -2.89
N ALA A 10 10.56 12.24 -2.28
CA ALA A 10 9.94 12.04 -0.98
C ALA A 10 8.79 11.02 -1.00
N LEU A 11 8.19 10.71 -2.16
CA LEU A 11 7.20 9.65 -2.27
C LEU A 11 7.85 8.27 -2.25
N ASP A 12 9.08 8.14 -2.78
CA ASP A 12 9.89 6.94 -2.58
C ASP A 12 10.27 6.83 -1.09
N GLY A 13 10.63 7.95 -0.45
CA GLY A 13 10.83 8.00 1.01
C GLY A 13 9.61 7.54 1.82
N LEU A 14 8.39 7.97 1.45
CA LEU A 14 7.15 7.52 2.11
C LEU A 14 6.90 6.02 1.92
N ARG A 15 7.25 5.45 0.75
CA ARG A 15 7.25 4.00 0.56
C ARG A 15 8.28 3.30 1.45
N GLY A 16 9.43 3.94 1.67
CA GLY A 16 10.43 3.50 2.63
C GLY A 16 9.89 3.46 4.07
N VAL A 17 9.19 4.51 4.51
CA VAL A 17 8.51 4.53 5.82
C VAL A 17 7.47 3.42 5.89
N ALA A 18 6.65 3.26 4.85
CA ALA A 18 5.60 2.26 4.79
C ALA A 18 6.13 0.83 5.00
N ILE A 19 7.21 0.43 4.32
CA ILE A 19 7.78 -0.91 4.53
C ILE A 19 8.40 -1.09 5.91
N LEU A 20 9.05 -0.05 6.46
CA LEU A 20 9.61 -0.13 7.81
C LEU A 20 8.52 -0.29 8.87
N MET A 21 7.36 0.36 8.69
CA MET A 21 6.19 0.16 9.54
C MET A 21 5.68 -1.28 9.47
N VAL A 22 5.55 -1.85 8.27
CA VAL A 22 5.11 -3.25 8.08
C VAL A 22 6.08 -4.24 8.72
N ILE A 23 7.39 -4.04 8.52
CA ILE A 23 8.41 -4.92 9.11
C ILE A 23 8.42 -4.80 10.64
N LEU A 24 8.23 -3.60 11.20
CA LEU A 24 8.13 -3.42 12.65
C LEU A 24 6.94 -4.18 13.23
N HIS A 25 5.78 -4.09 12.57
CA HIS A 25 4.58 -4.82 12.97
C HIS A 25 4.86 -6.33 13.03
N HIS A 26 5.32 -6.92 11.93
CA HIS A 26 5.58 -8.37 11.88
C HIS A 26 6.75 -8.83 12.76
N ALA A 27 7.75 -7.97 13.01
CA ALA A 27 8.81 -8.27 13.97
C ALA A 27 8.28 -8.32 15.41
N ALA A 28 7.33 -7.44 15.76
CA ALA A 28 6.69 -7.39 17.08
C ALA A 28 5.69 -8.52 17.32
N GLU A 29 5.07 -9.06 16.26
CA GLU A 29 4.27 -10.28 16.35
C GLU A 29 5.11 -11.51 16.79
N GLY A 30 6.44 -11.43 16.74
CA GLY A 30 7.33 -12.49 17.22
C GLY A 30 7.07 -13.82 16.50
N ARG A 31 6.97 -14.91 17.27
CA ARG A 31 6.75 -16.25 16.71
C ARG A 31 5.38 -16.37 16.04
N TYR A 32 4.36 -15.65 16.50
CA TYR A 32 3.04 -15.62 15.88
C TYR A 32 3.12 -15.11 14.43
N GLY A 33 3.79 -13.99 14.18
CA GLY A 33 3.96 -13.43 12.84
C GLY A 33 4.94 -14.23 11.97
N ALA A 34 6.05 -14.68 12.56
CA ALA A 34 7.10 -15.42 11.86
C ALA A 34 6.68 -16.85 11.43
N LEU A 35 5.83 -17.51 12.22
CA LEU A 35 5.33 -18.86 11.96
C LEU A 35 3.93 -18.89 11.34
N ALA A 36 3.29 -17.75 11.08
CA ALA A 36 2.01 -17.68 10.38
C ALA A 36 2.02 -18.37 8.99
N ILE A 37 3.21 -18.64 8.44
CA ILE A 37 3.48 -19.37 7.19
C ILE A 37 3.60 -20.88 7.42
N TYR A 38 4.04 -21.29 8.62
CA TYR A 38 4.52 -22.65 8.93
C TYR A 38 3.60 -23.40 9.91
N GLU A 39 2.70 -22.71 10.61
CA GLU A 39 2.05 -23.28 11.77
C GLU A 39 0.85 -24.18 11.42
N ARG A 40 0.87 -25.38 12.00
CA ARG A 40 -0.14 -26.43 11.83
C ARG A 40 -1.05 -26.61 13.06
N SER A 41 -0.69 -26.05 14.21
CA SER A 41 -1.49 -26.02 15.45
C SER A 41 -0.79 -25.24 16.56
N GLY A 42 -1.51 -24.35 17.26
CA GLY A 42 -1.02 -23.66 18.46
C GLY A 42 -1.49 -22.20 18.56
N SER A 43 -1.47 -21.64 19.76
CA SER A 43 -1.51 -20.18 19.98
C SER A 43 -0.12 -19.73 20.41
N LEU A 44 0.68 -19.23 19.47
CA LEU A 44 1.99 -18.66 19.77
C LEU A 44 1.84 -17.28 20.42
N PRO A 45 2.50 -17.02 21.55
CA PRO A 45 2.46 -15.71 22.17
C PRO A 45 3.21 -14.68 21.30
N MET A 46 2.60 -13.50 21.16
CA MET A 46 3.29 -12.31 20.65
C MET A 46 4.35 -11.85 21.64
N LEU A 47 5.30 -11.02 21.21
CA LEU A 47 6.24 -10.39 22.13
C LEU A 47 5.49 -9.51 23.13
N GLN A 48 5.78 -9.68 24.42
CA GLN A 48 5.20 -8.89 25.50
C GLN A 48 5.95 -7.56 25.63
N LEU A 49 5.43 -6.54 24.96
CA LEU A 49 6.03 -5.21 24.89
C LEU A 49 5.33 -4.24 25.86
N PRO A 50 6.02 -3.18 26.34
CA PRO A 50 5.36 -2.08 27.01
C PRO A 50 4.25 -1.49 26.13
N GLU A 51 3.14 -1.07 26.74
CA GLU A 51 1.91 -0.64 26.05
C GLU A 51 2.17 0.39 24.93
N TRP A 52 3.01 1.40 25.21
CA TRP A 52 3.34 2.43 24.22
C TRP A 52 4.06 1.86 22.99
N LEU A 53 4.89 0.83 23.17
CA LEU A 53 5.61 0.20 22.06
C LEU A 53 4.70 -0.77 21.32
N SER A 54 3.87 -1.54 22.05
CA SER A 54 2.84 -2.39 21.43
C SER A 54 1.94 -1.55 20.52
N ALA A 55 1.46 -0.41 21.02
CA ALA A 55 0.64 0.51 20.24
C ALA A 55 1.36 1.01 18.97
N ILE A 56 2.66 1.33 19.04
CA ILE A 56 3.44 1.73 17.86
C ILE A 56 3.57 0.58 16.86
N ALA A 57 3.89 -0.63 17.33
CA ALA A 57 4.11 -1.79 16.49
C ALA A 57 2.81 -2.30 15.84
N GLU A 58 1.71 -2.32 16.59
CA GLU A 58 0.37 -2.60 16.07
C GLU A 58 0.00 -1.62 14.96
N ASN A 59 0.23 -0.32 15.18
CA ASN A 59 0.00 0.70 14.16
C ASN A 59 0.93 0.57 12.94
N GLY A 60 2.00 -0.23 13.03
CA GLY A 60 2.87 -0.56 11.89
C GLY A 60 2.13 -1.23 10.73
N MET A 61 1.01 -1.93 10.99
CA MET A 61 0.15 -2.51 9.94
C MET A 61 -0.32 -1.45 8.92
N HIS A 62 -0.48 -0.20 9.36
CA HIS A 62 -0.93 0.92 8.51
C HIS A 62 0.08 1.31 7.42
N GLY A 63 1.29 0.74 7.43
CA GLY A 63 2.22 0.86 6.32
C GLY A 63 1.60 0.41 4.99
N VAL A 64 0.73 -0.61 5.00
CA VAL A 64 -0.01 -1.07 3.81
C VAL A 64 -0.95 0.03 3.29
N GLN A 65 -1.71 0.67 4.17
CA GLN A 65 -2.59 1.77 3.83
C GLN A 65 -1.81 2.96 3.27
N LEU A 66 -0.61 3.24 3.80
CA LEU A 66 0.28 4.27 3.25
C LEU A 66 0.75 3.90 1.84
N PHE A 67 1.04 2.63 1.54
CA PHE A 67 1.31 2.19 0.16
C PHE A 67 0.14 2.48 -0.76
N PHE A 68 -1.10 2.15 -0.36
CA PHE A 68 -2.29 2.41 -1.18
C PHE A 68 -2.48 3.90 -1.46
N VAL A 69 -2.31 4.76 -0.45
CA VAL A 69 -2.41 6.22 -0.61
C VAL A 69 -1.35 6.76 -1.58
N VAL A 70 -0.08 6.37 -1.40
CA VAL A 70 1.02 6.83 -2.26
C VAL A 70 0.84 6.31 -3.70
N SER A 71 0.42 5.04 -3.86
CA SER A 71 0.11 4.45 -5.17
C SER A 71 -1.05 5.19 -5.84
N ALA A 72 -2.17 5.40 -5.17
CA ALA A 72 -3.30 6.16 -5.70
C ALA A 72 -2.88 7.57 -6.13
N PHE A 73 -2.20 8.31 -5.25
CA PHE A 73 -1.75 9.67 -5.54
C PHE A 73 -0.85 9.74 -6.77
N THR A 74 0.17 8.88 -6.84
CA THR A 74 1.14 8.87 -7.94
C THR A 74 0.51 8.44 -9.26
N LEU A 75 -0.37 7.43 -9.24
CA LEU A 75 -1.06 6.94 -10.43
C LEU A 75 -2.06 7.96 -10.97
N THR A 76 -2.88 8.59 -10.11
CA THR A 76 -3.79 9.67 -10.51
C THR A 76 -3.01 10.83 -11.14
N CYS A 77 -1.87 11.21 -10.55
CA CYS A 77 -1.04 12.28 -11.09
C CYS A 77 -0.51 11.96 -12.50
N ARG A 78 -0.09 10.72 -12.77
CA ARG A 78 0.50 10.29 -14.05
C ARG A 78 -0.54 9.95 -15.11
N MET A 79 -1.65 9.32 -14.73
CA MET A 79 -2.65 8.83 -15.69
C MET A 79 -3.35 9.99 -16.39
N SER A 80 -3.67 11.07 -15.68
CA SER A 80 -4.27 12.24 -16.33
C SER A 80 -3.27 13.09 -17.13
N GLN A 81 -1.97 12.83 -17.06
CA GLN A 81 -0.97 13.54 -17.88
C GLN A 81 -0.73 12.88 -19.24
N ASN A 82 -1.01 11.58 -19.38
CA ASN A 82 -0.40 10.77 -20.44
C ASN A 82 -1.36 10.21 -21.49
N GLY A 83 -2.68 10.50 -21.45
CA GLY A 83 -3.63 10.12 -22.52
C GLY A 83 -3.46 8.69 -23.07
N GLY A 84 -3.06 7.74 -22.21
CA GLY A 84 -2.36 6.53 -22.65
C GLY A 84 -3.27 5.32 -22.78
N SER A 85 -2.86 4.36 -23.61
CA SER A 85 -3.52 3.06 -23.77
C SER A 85 -3.71 2.35 -22.41
N LEU A 86 -4.95 1.92 -22.14
CA LEU A 86 -5.29 1.14 -20.93
C LEU A 86 -4.50 -0.17 -20.88
N ALA A 87 -4.28 -0.81 -22.04
CA ALA A 87 -3.46 -2.01 -22.13
C ALA A 87 -2.00 -1.73 -21.72
N HIS A 88 -1.43 -0.61 -22.16
CA HIS A 88 -0.08 -0.22 -21.76
C HIS A 88 0.00 0.15 -20.27
N TYR A 89 -1.04 0.77 -19.71
CA TYR A 89 -1.16 0.96 -18.27
C TYR A 89 -1.17 -0.38 -17.52
N ALA A 90 -2.06 -1.30 -17.88
CA ALA A 90 -2.18 -2.61 -17.26
C ALA A 90 -0.88 -3.41 -17.35
N LEU A 91 -0.22 -3.44 -18.51
CA LEU A 91 1.06 -4.11 -18.72
C LEU A 91 2.15 -3.59 -17.77
N ARG A 92 2.28 -2.26 -17.61
CA ARG A 92 3.26 -1.67 -16.68
C ARG A 92 2.93 -1.91 -15.21
N ARG A 93 1.66 -2.17 -14.87
CA ARG A 93 1.26 -2.53 -13.50
C ARG A 93 1.55 -4.01 -13.25
N LEU A 94 1.16 -4.88 -14.17
CA LEU A 94 1.45 -6.30 -14.10
C LEU A 94 2.96 -6.57 -14.08
N ALA A 95 3.75 -5.93 -14.94
CA ALA A 95 5.20 -6.08 -14.94
C ALA A 95 5.90 -5.54 -13.68
N ARG A 96 5.23 -4.66 -12.92
CA ARG A 96 5.76 -4.15 -11.65
C ARG A 96 5.57 -5.17 -10.51
N ILE A 97 4.46 -5.91 -10.51
CA ILE A 97 4.05 -6.78 -9.40
C ILE A 97 4.19 -8.28 -9.73
N GLY A 98 3.72 -8.70 -10.90
CA GLY A 98 3.58 -10.09 -11.32
C GLY A 98 4.80 -10.96 -11.08
N PRO A 99 5.96 -10.63 -11.67
CA PRO A 99 7.15 -11.49 -11.58
C PRO A 99 7.58 -11.78 -10.15
N GLY A 100 7.65 -10.76 -9.30
CA GLY A 100 8.03 -10.92 -7.89
C GLY A 100 6.99 -11.72 -7.12
N TYR A 101 5.71 -11.42 -7.33
CA TYR A 101 4.61 -12.08 -6.63
C TYR A 101 4.51 -13.57 -7.00
N TRP A 102 4.65 -13.93 -8.28
CA TRP A 102 4.60 -15.33 -8.71
C TRP A 102 5.80 -16.13 -8.19
N ILE A 103 6.98 -15.51 -8.11
CA ILE A 103 8.13 -16.14 -7.47
C ILE A 103 7.88 -16.32 -5.96
N ALA A 104 7.28 -15.34 -5.30
CA ALA A 104 6.88 -15.47 -3.90
C ALA A 104 5.84 -16.59 -3.72
N LEU A 105 4.84 -16.69 -4.60
CA LEU A 105 3.83 -17.75 -4.60
C LEU A 105 4.47 -19.14 -4.68
N LEU A 106 5.41 -19.34 -5.61
CA LEU A 106 6.12 -20.61 -5.73
C LEU A 106 7.06 -20.85 -4.54
N GLY A 107 7.76 -19.81 -4.07
CA GLY A 107 8.68 -19.89 -2.94
C GLY A 107 7.99 -20.23 -1.63
N TYR A 108 6.89 -19.55 -1.30
CA TYR A 108 6.09 -19.84 -0.12
C TYR A 108 5.39 -21.19 -0.23
N GLY A 109 4.88 -21.57 -1.40
CA GLY A 109 4.36 -22.93 -1.63
C GLY A 109 5.42 -24.01 -1.38
N ALA A 110 6.67 -23.78 -1.80
CA ALA A 110 7.77 -24.71 -1.54
C ALA A 110 8.22 -24.73 -0.07
N LEU A 111 8.18 -23.59 0.64
CA LEU A 111 8.59 -23.47 2.04
C LEU A 111 7.55 -24.02 3.02
N ALA A 112 6.28 -23.69 2.82
CA ALA A 112 5.17 -24.12 3.69
C ALA A 112 4.68 -25.53 3.36
N GLY A 113 4.88 -25.97 2.11
CA GLY A 113 4.22 -27.14 1.54
C GLY A 113 2.74 -26.85 1.20
N PHE A 114 2.05 -27.87 0.67
CA PHE A 114 0.64 -27.79 0.28
C PHE A 114 -0.32 -28.41 1.31
N GLY A 115 0.21 -28.87 2.45
CA GLY A 115 -0.58 -29.52 3.50
C GLY A 115 -1.34 -28.54 4.40
N PRO A 116 -2.14 -29.07 5.34
CA PRO A 116 -2.88 -28.28 6.33
C PRO A 116 -2.05 -27.24 7.08
N THR A 117 -2.62 -26.06 7.26
CA THR A 117 -2.10 -24.95 8.10
C THR A 117 -3.25 -24.30 8.88
N LEU A 118 -2.94 -23.41 9.83
CA LEU A 118 -3.98 -22.66 10.56
C LEU A 118 -4.90 -21.84 9.64
N ARG A 119 -4.39 -21.32 8.51
CA ARG A 119 -5.17 -20.52 7.54
C ARG A 119 -5.70 -21.31 6.36
N ALA A 120 -5.27 -22.57 6.21
CA ALA A 120 -5.78 -23.51 5.21
C ALA A 120 -5.91 -24.89 5.88
N PRO A 121 -6.95 -25.13 6.69
CA PRO A 121 -7.09 -26.36 7.49
C PRO A 121 -7.10 -27.64 6.65
N ASP A 122 -7.60 -27.56 5.42
CA ASP A 122 -7.63 -28.68 4.47
C ASP A 122 -6.42 -28.69 3.52
N GLY A 123 -5.45 -27.80 3.74
CA GLY A 123 -4.32 -27.55 2.85
C GLY A 123 -4.64 -26.62 1.69
N LEU A 124 -3.66 -26.41 0.81
CA LEU A 124 -3.79 -25.54 -0.37
C LEU A 124 -4.20 -26.36 -1.59
N SER A 125 -5.35 -26.05 -2.19
CA SER A 125 -5.79 -26.67 -3.43
C SER A 125 -5.13 -26.03 -4.66
N PRO A 126 -5.07 -26.72 -5.81
CA PRO A 126 -4.66 -26.10 -7.08
C PRO A 126 -5.51 -24.88 -7.45
N MET A 127 -6.77 -24.82 -7.02
CA MET A 127 -7.65 -23.68 -7.26
C MET A 127 -7.22 -22.47 -6.43
N ASP A 128 -6.81 -22.65 -5.17
CA ASP A 128 -6.28 -21.57 -4.33
C ASP A 128 -5.00 -20.97 -4.92
N LEU A 129 -4.13 -21.82 -5.50
CA LEU A 129 -2.93 -21.37 -6.21
C LEU A 129 -3.28 -20.58 -7.48
N LEU A 130 -4.26 -21.04 -8.26
CA LEU A 130 -4.72 -20.34 -9.46
C LEU A 130 -5.32 -18.98 -9.11
N ILE A 131 -6.20 -18.93 -8.10
CA ILE A 131 -6.84 -17.70 -7.64
C ILE A 131 -5.78 -16.75 -7.07
N GLY A 132 -4.82 -17.26 -6.30
CA GLY A 132 -3.67 -16.51 -5.84
C GLY A 132 -2.85 -15.92 -6.99
N ALA A 133 -2.51 -16.73 -8.01
CA ALA A 133 -1.73 -16.31 -9.17
C ALA A 133 -2.42 -15.23 -10.02
N LEU A 134 -3.76 -15.21 -10.00
CA LEU A 134 -4.62 -14.22 -10.64
C LEU A 134 -4.93 -13.00 -9.73
N PHE A 135 -4.30 -12.89 -8.56
CA PHE A 135 -4.52 -11.81 -7.58
C PHE A 135 -5.96 -11.75 -7.06
N GLY A 136 -6.62 -12.92 -6.98
CA GLY A 136 -8.03 -13.06 -6.61
C GLY A 136 -8.27 -13.42 -5.14
N SER A 137 -7.23 -13.64 -4.33
CA SER A 137 -7.34 -14.22 -2.98
C SER A 137 -8.32 -13.49 -2.06
N VAL A 138 -8.40 -12.16 -2.15
CA VAL A 138 -9.28 -11.32 -1.31
C VAL A 138 -10.77 -11.42 -1.66
N TRP A 139 -11.11 -11.96 -2.83
CA TRP A 139 -12.50 -12.18 -3.23
C TRP A 139 -13.00 -13.56 -2.82
N GLN A 140 -12.10 -14.53 -2.65
CA GLN A 140 -12.43 -15.88 -2.20
C GLN A 140 -12.36 -16.02 -0.68
N GLY A 141 -11.37 -15.40 -0.02
CA GLY A 141 -11.11 -15.60 1.40
C GLY A 141 -10.44 -16.95 1.69
N GLY A 142 -10.47 -17.36 2.97
CA GLY A 142 -10.00 -18.67 3.44
C GLY A 142 -8.57 -19.01 3.00
N ALA A 143 -8.39 -20.25 2.52
CA ALA A 143 -7.09 -20.81 2.14
C ALA A 143 -6.37 -20.00 1.04
N ALA A 144 -7.10 -19.31 0.16
CA ALA A 144 -6.49 -18.48 -0.87
C ALA A 144 -5.70 -17.29 -0.33
N LEU A 145 -6.03 -16.81 0.89
CA LEU A 145 -5.26 -15.78 1.60
C LEU A 145 -3.96 -16.31 2.20
N ALA A 146 -3.81 -17.64 2.34
CA ALA A 146 -2.64 -18.27 2.93
C ALA A 146 -1.51 -18.53 1.91
N VAL A 147 -1.80 -18.49 0.61
CA VAL A 147 -0.85 -18.84 -0.47
C VAL A 147 0.41 -17.98 -0.44
N VAL A 148 0.25 -16.66 -0.28
CA VAL A 148 1.35 -15.71 -0.11
C VAL A 148 1.07 -14.89 1.14
N PRO A 149 1.89 -15.01 2.21
CA PRO A 149 1.80 -14.15 3.38
C PRO A 149 1.78 -12.66 2.99
N GLY A 150 0.78 -11.93 3.46
CA GLY A 150 0.57 -10.53 3.07
C GLY A 150 0.09 -10.31 1.61
N GLY A 151 -0.15 -11.38 0.82
CA GLY A 151 -0.58 -11.30 -0.58
C GLY A 151 -1.97 -10.70 -0.77
N TRP A 152 -2.77 -10.63 0.30
CA TRP A 152 -4.06 -9.93 0.30
C TRP A 152 -3.92 -8.47 -0.13
N SER A 153 -2.88 -7.77 0.32
CA SER A 153 -2.71 -6.34 0.01
C SER A 153 -2.34 -6.13 -1.45
N ILE A 154 -1.59 -7.06 -2.05
CA ILE A 154 -1.26 -7.06 -3.47
C ILE A 154 -2.52 -7.34 -4.31
N SER A 155 -3.38 -8.25 -3.85
CA SER A 155 -4.68 -8.49 -4.48
C SER A 155 -5.58 -7.25 -4.43
N CYS A 156 -5.62 -6.54 -3.28
CA CYS A 156 -6.29 -5.24 -3.19
C CYS A 156 -5.66 -4.22 -4.14
N GLU A 157 -4.33 -4.14 -4.22
CA GLU A 157 -3.63 -3.21 -5.09
C GLU A 157 -3.96 -3.44 -6.58
N VAL A 158 -4.05 -4.70 -7.02
CA VAL A 158 -4.51 -5.07 -8.37
C VAL A 158 -5.96 -4.65 -8.59
N ALA A 159 -6.86 -4.92 -7.64
CA ALA A 159 -8.25 -4.47 -7.72
C ALA A 159 -8.33 -2.93 -7.87
N PHE A 160 -7.52 -2.19 -7.12
CA PHE A 160 -7.44 -0.73 -7.22
C PHE A 160 -6.83 -0.26 -8.54
N TYR A 161 -5.84 -0.97 -9.08
CA TYR A 161 -5.28 -0.66 -10.39
C TYR A 161 -6.33 -0.80 -11.51
N VAL A 162 -7.18 -1.82 -11.42
CA VAL A 162 -8.30 -2.03 -12.35
C VAL A 162 -9.40 -0.98 -12.15
N ALA A 163 -9.71 -0.63 -10.89
CA ALA A 163 -10.75 0.36 -10.58
C ALA A 163 -10.35 1.80 -10.94
N LEU A 164 -9.07 2.15 -10.85
CA LEU A 164 -8.60 3.53 -11.01
C LEU A 164 -9.04 4.21 -12.32
N PRO A 165 -8.89 3.61 -13.52
CA PRO A 165 -9.42 4.18 -14.76
C PRO A 165 -10.90 4.57 -14.68
N VAL A 166 -11.74 3.66 -14.16
CA VAL A 166 -13.18 3.88 -14.02
C VAL A 166 -13.46 4.99 -13.02
N ILE A 167 -12.77 4.98 -11.88
CA ILE A 167 -12.84 6.05 -10.88
C ILE A 167 -12.53 7.40 -11.55
N LEU A 168 -11.43 7.53 -12.29
CA LEU A 168 -11.05 8.80 -12.90
C LEU A 168 -12.06 9.31 -13.95
N VAL A 169 -12.71 8.40 -14.69
CA VAL A 169 -13.81 8.74 -15.62
C VAL A 169 -15.03 9.26 -14.87
N VAL A 170 -15.46 8.56 -13.82
CA VAL A 170 -16.63 8.96 -12.99
C VAL A 170 -16.37 10.31 -12.30
N LEU A 171 -15.16 10.49 -11.77
CA LEU A 171 -14.77 11.71 -11.08
C LEU A 171 -14.66 12.90 -12.03
N ASP A 172 -14.36 12.69 -13.32
CA ASP A 172 -14.24 13.76 -14.32
C ASP A 172 -13.30 14.89 -13.87
N GLY A 173 -12.24 14.53 -13.12
CA GLY A 173 -11.31 15.48 -12.49
C GLY A 173 -11.89 16.36 -11.37
N ARG A 174 -13.16 16.20 -11.00
CA ARG A 174 -13.84 17.05 -10.02
C ARG A 174 -13.56 16.57 -8.60
N LEU A 175 -12.89 17.42 -7.82
CA LEU A 175 -12.59 17.12 -6.41
C LEU A 175 -13.85 16.85 -5.59
N LEU A 176 -14.95 17.57 -5.81
CA LEU A 176 -16.20 17.33 -5.09
C LEU A 176 -16.70 15.89 -5.27
N ARG A 177 -16.65 15.35 -6.49
CA ARG A 177 -17.03 13.94 -6.76
C ARG A 177 -16.09 12.97 -6.03
N ALA A 178 -14.81 13.32 -5.91
CA ALA A 178 -13.82 12.50 -5.21
C ALA A 178 -14.10 12.48 -3.69
N LEU A 179 -14.47 13.62 -3.12
CA LEU A 179 -14.86 13.74 -1.72
C LEU A 179 -16.17 13.00 -1.44
N LEU A 180 -17.15 13.09 -2.33
CA LEU A 180 -18.39 12.30 -2.24
C LEU A 180 -18.09 10.80 -2.31
N LEU A 181 -17.19 10.38 -3.22
CA LEU A 181 -16.76 8.98 -3.29
C LEU A 181 -16.01 8.53 -2.02
N CYS A 182 -15.18 9.39 -1.42
CA CYS A 182 -14.56 9.10 -0.11
C CYS A 182 -15.63 8.88 0.96
N ALA A 183 -16.65 9.74 1.01
CA ALA A 183 -17.74 9.62 1.99
C ALA A 183 -18.54 8.33 1.78
N VAL A 184 -18.95 8.02 0.54
CA VAL A 184 -19.68 6.79 0.21
C VAL A 184 -18.85 5.55 0.53
N ALA A 185 -17.57 5.51 0.13
CA ALA A 185 -16.69 4.39 0.43
C ALA A 185 -16.51 4.22 1.93
N THR A 186 -16.35 5.32 2.68
CA THR A 186 -16.19 5.29 4.15
C THR A 186 -17.44 4.74 4.83
N LEU A 187 -18.63 5.19 4.40
CA LEU A 187 -19.89 4.67 4.92
C LEU A 187 -20.06 3.19 4.61
N LEU A 188 -19.68 2.74 3.41
CA LEU A 188 -19.70 1.33 3.03
C LEU A 188 -18.74 0.50 3.91
N ALA A 189 -17.50 0.96 4.08
CA ALA A 189 -16.52 0.28 4.93
C ALA A 189 -16.99 0.18 6.39
N LEU A 190 -17.55 1.28 6.93
CA LEU A 190 -18.12 1.29 8.28
C LEU A 190 -19.32 0.34 8.40
N GLN A 191 -20.20 0.29 7.39
CA GLN A 191 -21.33 -0.64 7.39
C GLN A 191 -20.87 -2.10 7.35
N LEU A 192 -19.86 -2.42 6.53
CA LEU A 192 -19.27 -3.76 6.51
C LEU A 192 -18.66 -4.11 7.87
N GLN A 193 -18.02 -3.14 8.52
CA GLN A 193 -17.46 -3.31 9.85
C GLN A 193 -18.49 -3.57 10.92
N LEU A 194 -19.48 -2.69 11.05
CA LEU A 194 -20.54 -2.84 12.04
C LEU A 194 -21.32 -4.14 11.84
N ARG A 195 -21.55 -4.57 10.59
CA ARG A 195 -22.20 -5.85 10.28
C ARG A 195 -21.34 -7.04 10.69
N GLY A 196 -20.03 -6.99 10.41
CA GLY A 196 -19.10 -8.03 10.84
C GLY A 196 -19.04 -8.12 12.37
N GLU A 197 -18.87 -6.99 13.06
CA GLU A 197 -18.84 -6.92 14.52
C GLU A 197 -20.14 -7.46 15.13
N ALA A 198 -21.30 -7.03 14.64
CA ALA A 198 -22.60 -7.48 15.12
C ALA A 198 -22.85 -8.98 14.88
N ALA A 199 -22.31 -9.53 13.80
CA ALA A 199 -22.40 -10.97 13.50
C ALA A 199 -21.34 -11.80 14.25
N GLY A 200 -20.44 -11.19 15.03
CA GLY A 200 -19.28 -11.88 15.60
C GLY A 200 -18.28 -12.36 14.56
N THR A 201 -18.39 -11.85 13.33
CA THR A 201 -17.61 -12.23 12.15
C THR A 201 -16.78 -11.06 11.61
N TRP A 202 -16.44 -10.07 12.44
CA TRP A 202 -15.36 -9.13 12.11
C TRP A 202 -14.05 -9.92 12.12
N THR A 203 -13.85 -10.63 11.02
CA THR A 203 -12.71 -11.49 10.76
C THR A 203 -11.68 -10.69 10.01
N PHE A 204 -10.45 -11.20 10.01
CA PHE A 204 -9.38 -10.73 9.13
C PHE A 204 -9.85 -10.55 7.67
N GLU A 205 -10.78 -11.38 7.18
CA GLU A 205 -11.35 -11.29 5.83
C GLU A 205 -12.14 -10.00 5.58
N ALA A 206 -12.92 -9.54 6.58
CA ALA A 206 -13.66 -8.28 6.49
C ALA A 206 -12.70 -7.09 6.40
N PHE A 207 -11.58 -7.14 7.14
CA PHE A 207 -10.53 -6.13 7.08
C PHE A 207 -9.79 -6.11 5.74
N VAL A 208 -9.38 -7.27 5.21
CA VAL A 208 -8.61 -7.35 3.95
C VAL A 208 -9.47 -7.19 2.69
N ASN A 209 -10.80 -7.05 2.83
CA ASN A 209 -11.70 -6.87 1.71
C ASN A 209 -11.38 -5.57 0.93
N PRO A 210 -11.27 -5.59 -0.41
CA PRO A 210 -10.99 -4.40 -1.21
C PRO A 210 -12.00 -3.26 -1.00
N LEU A 211 -13.27 -3.57 -0.68
CA LEU A 211 -14.29 -2.57 -0.37
C LEU A 211 -14.07 -1.89 0.97
N ALA A 212 -13.56 -2.61 1.97
CA ALA A 212 -13.16 -2.03 3.26
C ALA A 212 -11.92 -1.14 3.13
N GLN A 213 -11.01 -1.49 2.22
CA GLN A 213 -9.78 -0.73 1.94
C GLN A 213 -9.97 0.39 0.89
N ALA A 214 -11.07 0.37 0.13
CA ALA A 214 -11.37 1.36 -0.92
C ALA A 214 -11.32 2.83 -0.45
N PRO A 215 -11.80 3.21 0.75
CA PRO A 215 -11.70 4.59 1.22
C PRO A 215 -10.26 5.09 1.22
N VAL A 216 -9.32 4.24 1.67
CA VAL A 216 -7.89 4.56 1.74
C VAL A 216 -7.33 4.93 0.37
N PHE A 217 -7.65 4.11 -0.63
CA PHE A 217 -7.23 4.35 -2.00
C PHE A 217 -7.85 5.64 -2.57
N VAL A 218 -9.15 5.86 -2.36
CA VAL A 218 -9.86 7.05 -2.87
C VAL A 218 -9.35 8.33 -2.20
N PHE A 219 -8.95 8.32 -0.93
CA PHE A 219 -8.31 9.49 -0.29
C PHE A 219 -7.01 9.89 -1.00
N GLY A 220 -6.20 8.93 -1.46
CA GLY A 220 -5.02 9.23 -2.28
C GLY A 220 -5.37 9.86 -3.63
N VAL A 221 -6.45 9.41 -4.28
CA VAL A 221 -7.00 10.02 -5.51
C VAL A 221 -7.47 11.45 -5.24
N ALA A 222 -8.24 11.66 -4.17
CA ALA A 222 -8.74 12.97 -3.77
C ALA A 222 -7.59 13.94 -3.44
N ALA A 223 -6.55 13.48 -2.75
CA ALA A 223 -5.36 14.27 -2.47
C ALA A 223 -4.62 14.69 -3.76
N ALA A 224 -4.52 13.81 -4.76
CA ALA A 224 -3.94 14.16 -6.05
C ALA A 224 -4.77 15.23 -6.79
N LEU A 225 -6.11 15.10 -6.79
CA LEU A 225 -7.02 16.09 -7.38
C LEU A 225 -6.97 17.42 -6.63
N ALA A 226 -6.92 17.41 -5.30
CA ALA A 226 -6.80 18.60 -4.47
C ALA A 226 -5.47 19.32 -4.72
N ALA A 227 -4.36 18.59 -4.80
CA ALA A 227 -3.04 19.13 -5.10
C ALA A 227 -2.99 19.83 -6.48
N ARG A 228 -3.78 19.34 -7.45
CA ARG A 228 -3.95 19.96 -8.77
C ARG A 228 -4.85 21.19 -8.74
N ARG A 229 -6.00 21.12 -8.05
CA ARG A 229 -7.04 22.16 -8.07
C ARG A 229 -6.67 23.40 -7.26
N PHE A 230 -6.12 23.21 -6.06
CA PHE A 230 -5.81 24.30 -5.14
C PHE A 230 -4.35 24.74 -5.20
N GLY A 231 -3.54 24.07 -6.02
CA GLY A 231 -2.11 24.28 -6.02
C GLY A 231 -1.58 24.20 -4.59
N TRP A 232 -0.64 25.10 -4.26
CA TRP A 232 0.19 25.29 -3.05
C TRP A 232 -0.42 24.96 -1.66
N ARG A 233 -1.74 25.14 -1.52
CA ARG A 233 -2.34 25.53 -0.23
C ARG A 233 -3.44 24.56 0.18
N PRO A 234 -3.31 23.81 1.28
CA PRO A 234 -4.47 23.15 1.86
C PRO A 234 -5.51 24.22 2.24
N PRO A 235 -6.82 23.99 2.05
CA PRO A 235 -7.82 24.94 2.50
C PRO A 235 -7.69 25.14 4.02
N PRO A 236 -7.89 26.35 4.57
CA PRO A 236 -7.65 26.66 5.99
C PRO A 236 -8.43 25.77 6.98
N GLY A 237 -9.51 25.13 6.53
CA GLY A 237 -10.30 24.19 7.33
C GLY A 237 -9.90 22.71 7.22
N LEU A 238 -8.97 22.33 6.34
CA LEU A 238 -8.60 20.92 6.14
C LEU A 238 -7.91 20.34 7.38
N ALA A 239 -6.97 21.07 7.97
CA ALA A 239 -6.30 20.63 9.20
C ALA A 239 -7.28 20.50 10.37
N LEU A 240 -8.24 21.43 10.49
CA LEU A 240 -9.26 21.41 11.54
C LEU A 240 -10.30 20.30 11.32
N ALA A 241 -10.71 20.04 10.07
CA ALA A 241 -11.59 18.93 9.71
C ALA A 241 -10.91 17.56 9.93
N LEU A 242 -9.60 17.46 9.64
CA LEU A 242 -8.80 16.27 9.91
C LEU A 242 -8.69 16.00 11.42
N VAL A 243 -8.42 17.05 12.23
CA VAL A 243 -8.34 16.97 13.69
C VAL A 243 -9.71 16.67 14.32
N ALA A 244 -10.79 17.29 13.83
CA ALA A 244 -12.15 17.01 14.31
C ALA A 244 -12.59 15.59 13.96
N MET A 245 -12.23 15.08 12.77
CA MET A 245 -12.56 13.73 12.34
C MET A 245 -11.68 12.66 13.01
N LEU A 246 -10.43 12.98 13.33
CA LEU A 246 -9.52 12.23 14.22
C LEU A 246 -10.11 12.04 15.63
N ALA A 247 -10.79 13.06 16.15
CA ALA A 247 -11.38 13.06 17.49
C ALA A 247 -12.74 12.33 17.58
N LEU A 248 -13.39 12.05 16.45
CA LEU A 248 -14.78 11.58 16.42
C LEU A 248 -14.97 10.08 16.12
N LEU A 249 -13.92 9.31 15.77
CA LEU A 249 -14.11 7.93 15.30
C LEU A 249 -13.04 6.93 15.79
N PRO A 250 -13.19 6.37 17.01
CA PRO A 250 -12.44 5.19 17.45
C PRO A 250 -12.63 3.99 16.49
N ALA A 251 -13.79 3.90 15.83
CA ALA A 251 -14.15 2.83 14.89
C ALA A 251 -13.60 3.01 13.46
N ALA A 252 -12.97 4.15 13.11
CA ALA A 252 -12.53 4.44 11.74
C ALA A 252 -11.01 4.66 11.60
N HIS A 253 -10.20 3.92 12.37
CA HIS A 253 -8.73 4.05 12.39
C HIS A 253 -8.11 4.09 10.99
N ASN A 254 -8.56 3.23 10.05
CA ASN A 254 -8.06 3.19 8.67
C ASN A 254 -8.38 4.45 7.87
N VAL A 255 -9.57 5.02 8.07
CA VAL A 255 -10.04 6.23 7.37
C VAL A 255 -9.25 7.44 7.89
N VAL A 256 -9.12 7.53 9.21
CA VAL A 256 -8.36 8.55 9.90
C VAL A 256 -6.89 8.53 9.47
N PHE A 257 -6.26 7.35 9.48
CA PHE A 257 -4.91 7.16 8.98
C PHE A 257 -4.81 7.54 7.49
N ALA A 258 -5.72 7.07 6.65
CA ALA A 258 -5.71 7.35 5.21
C ALA A 258 -5.76 8.84 4.91
N MET A 259 -6.55 9.61 5.65
CA MET A 259 -6.60 11.05 5.51
C MET A 259 -5.27 11.73 5.88
N ILE A 260 -4.67 11.34 7.02
CA ILE A 260 -3.35 11.85 7.44
C ILE A 260 -2.31 11.49 6.39
N ALA A 261 -2.27 10.24 5.96
CA ALA A 261 -1.37 9.74 4.94
C ALA A 261 -1.55 10.47 3.61
N ALA A 262 -2.79 10.78 3.21
CA ALA A 262 -3.10 11.50 1.99
C ALA A 262 -2.64 12.98 2.06
N ALA A 263 -2.84 13.63 3.21
CA ALA A 263 -2.32 14.96 3.48
C ALA A 263 -0.78 14.98 3.49
N ALA A 264 -0.14 14.02 4.18
CA ALA A 264 1.30 13.87 4.24
C ALA A 264 1.91 13.59 2.86
N THR A 265 1.26 12.75 2.05
CA THR A 265 1.64 12.45 0.66
C THR A 265 1.58 13.71 -0.21
N ALA A 266 0.47 14.45 -0.14
CA ALA A 266 0.31 15.70 -0.89
C ALA A 266 1.33 16.77 -0.46
N LEU A 267 1.67 16.84 0.83
CA LEU A 267 2.70 17.74 1.36
C LEU A 267 4.11 17.33 0.88
N ALA A 268 4.45 16.04 1.03
CA ALA A 268 5.75 15.49 0.67
C ALA A 268 6.04 15.56 -0.83
N ALA A 269 5.01 15.40 -1.67
CA ALA A 269 5.11 15.57 -3.13
C ALA A 269 5.57 16.98 -3.55
N ARG A 270 5.44 17.97 -2.67
CA ARG A 270 5.65 19.38 -2.98
C ARG A 270 6.80 20.01 -2.23
N ARG A 271 6.83 19.79 -0.92
CA ARG A 271 7.89 20.21 -0.02
C ARG A 271 8.53 18.94 0.51
N PRO A 272 9.38 18.28 -0.30
CA PRO A 272 9.97 17.02 0.10
C PRO A 272 10.79 17.24 1.38
N PRO A 273 10.37 16.68 2.54
CA PRO A 273 11.15 16.80 3.77
C PRO A 273 12.53 16.20 3.53
N ALA A 274 13.59 16.84 4.03
CA ALA A 274 14.96 16.38 3.81
C ALA A 274 15.16 14.91 4.23
N LEU A 275 14.52 14.50 5.32
CA LEU A 275 14.52 13.11 5.79
C LEU A 275 13.88 12.15 4.79
N LEU A 276 12.70 12.49 4.24
CA LEU A 276 12.01 11.65 3.25
C LEU A 276 12.73 11.65 1.89
N ALA A 277 13.43 12.73 1.56
CA ALA A 277 14.24 12.82 0.36
C ALA A 277 15.67 12.26 0.52
N SER A 278 16.01 11.77 1.72
CA SER A 278 17.34 11.23 2.03
C SER A 278 17.62 9.98 1.19
N ARG A 279 18.90 9.78 0.86
CA ARG A 279 19.33 8.62 0.06
C ARG A 279 18.97 7.27 0.70
N PRO A 280 19.17 7.06 2.02
CA PRO A 280 18.85 5.77 2.64
C PRO A 280 17.36 5.42 2.53
N LEU A 281 16.47 6.36 2.89
CA LEU A 281 15.05 6.08 2.91
C LEU A 281 14.47 5.89 1.50
N ARG A 282 15.02 6.61 0.52
CA ARG A 282 14.70 6.39 -0.90
C ARG A 282 15.17 5.04 -1.41
N ALA A 283 16.36 4.59 -1.02
CA ALA A 283 16.86 3.27 -1.40
C ALA A 283 15.95 2.16 -0.85
N VAL A 284 15.54 2.25 0.42
CA VAL A 284 14.55 1.35 1.03
C VAL A 284 13.21 1.42 0.26
N GLY A 285 12.76 2.63 -0.07
CA GLY A 285 11.54 2.87 -0.84
C GLY A 285 11.54 2.32 -2.27
N GLU A 286 12.69 2.31 -2.95
CA GLU A 286 12.83 1.80 -4.31
C GLU A 286 12.59 0.29 -4.38
N VAL A 287 13.13 -0.43 -3.39
CA VAL A 287 13.03 -1.90 -3.29
C VAL A 287 11.95 -2.35 -2.29
N SER A 288 11.08 -1.45 -1.84
CA SER A 288 10.10 -1.71 -0.78
C SER A 288 9.13 -2.84 -1.12
N TYR A 289 8.79 -2.98 -2.41
CA TYR A 289 7.94 -4.07 -2.90
C TYR A 289 8.63 -5.43 -2.74
N SER A 290 9.90 -5.54 -3.11
CA SER A 290 10.67 -6.76 -2.93
C SER A 290 10.86 -7.09 -1.45
N MET A 291 11.16 -6.08 -0.62
CA MET A 291 11.23 -6.24 0.84
C MET A 291 9.91 -6.75 1.41
N TYR A 292 8.78 -6.20 0.96
CA TYR A 292 7.45 -6.65 1.35
C TYR A 292 7.22 -8.13 1.04
N LEU A 293 7.67 -8.61 -0.11
CA LEU A 293 7.49 -10.03 -0.45
C LEU A 293 8.39 -10.97 0.36
N VAL A 294 9.64 -10.57 0.64
CA VAL A 294 10.64 -11.49 1.23
C VAL A 294 10.70 -11.46 2.75
N HIS A 295 10.22 -10.40 3.40
CA HIS A 295 10.38 -10.26 4.86
C HIS A 295 9.69 -11.38 5.64
N PHE A 296 8.54 -11.89 5.16
CA PHE A 296 7.85 -13.01 5.78
C PHE A 296 8.73 -14.28 5.84
N ALA A 297 9.38 -14.66 4.73
CA ALA A 297 10.33 -15.78 4.70
C ALA A 297 11.57 -15.57 5.59
N LEU A 298 11.94 -14.31 5.85
CA LEU A 298 13.11 -13.95 6.67
C LEU A 298 12.77 -13.71 8.14
N ALA A 299 11.49 -13.56 8.50
CA ALA A 299 11.07 -13.19 9.85
C ALA A 299 11.51 -14.24 10.88
N LEU A 300 11.28 -15.52 10.62
CA LEU A 300 11.65 -16.62 11.51
C LEU A 300 13.16 -16.73 11.75
N PRO A 301 14.03 -16.84 10.73
CA PRO A 301 15.47 -16.93 10.98
C PRO A 301 16.03 -15.67 11.66
N CYS A 302 15.51 -14.48 11.36
CA CYS A 302 15.92 -13.26 12.07
C CYS A 302 15.50 -13.27 13.54
N LEU A 303 14.30 -13.76 13.84
CA LEU A 303 13.80 -13.91 15.20
C LEU A 303 14.62 -14.93 15.99
N GLU A 304 14.91 -16.10 15.43
CA GLU A 304 15.73 -17.12 16.09
C GLU A 304 17.14 -16.63 16.41
N ILE A 305 17.74 -15.85 15.51
CA ILE A 305 19.04 -15.21 15.77
C ILE A 305 18.91 -14.21 16.92
N ALA A 306 17.85 -13.40 16.94
CA ALA A 306 17.60 -12.42 18.00
C ALA A 306 17.41 -13.08 19.36
N GLU A 307 16.62 -14.15 19.45
CA GLU A 307 16.39 -14.93 20.67
C GLU A 307 17.70 -15.56 21.20
N ARG A 308 18.62 -15.97 20.32
CA ARG A 308 19.93 -16.53 20.72
C ARG A 308 20.90 -15.47 21.25
N VAL A 309 20.93 -14.28 20.63
CA VAL A 309 21.91 -13.22 20.93
C VAL A 309 21.43 -12.33 22.08
N ALA A 310 20.13 -12.17 22.26
CA ALA A 310 19.53 -11.31 23.28
C ALA A 310 18.36 -12.00 24.03
N PRO A 311 18.59 -13.16 24.69
CA PRO A 311 17.55 -13.98 25.33
C PRO A 311 16.92 -13.35 26.60
N ARG A 312 17.21 -12.08 26.90
CA ARG A 312 16.93 -11.49 28.22
C ARG A 312 15.52 -10.93 28.36
N SER A 313 14.93 -10.41 27.28
CA SER A 313 13.54 -9.93 27.26
C SER A 313 12.98 -9.77 25.83
N ASP A 314 11.66 -9.75 25.71
CA ASP A 314 10.94 -9.51 24.45
C ASP A 314 11.29 -8.16 23.81
N TRP A 315 11.57 -7.15 24.64
CA TRP A 315 12.09 -5.87 24.17
C TRP A 315 13.45 -6.02 23.48
N THR A 316 14.40 -6.76 24.09
CA THR A 316 15.71 -6.96 23.49
C THR A 316 15.63 -7.84 22.25
N THR A 317 14.72 -8.81 22.23
CA THR A 317 14.41 -9.61 21.04
C THR A 317 13.94 -8.71 19.90
N LEU A 318 12.97 -7.82 20.13
CA LEU A 318 12.51 -6.88 19.09
C LEU A 318 13.62 -5.91 18.64
N ALA A 319 14.39 -5.37 19.58
CA ALA A 319 15.48 -4.44 19.30
C ALA A 319 16.58 -5.05 18.41
N VAL A 320 16.71 -6.38 18.38
CA VAL A 320 17.63 -7.10 17.50
C VAL A 320 16.92 -7.62 16.23
N SER A 321 15.73 -8.22 16.38
CA SER A 321 15.01 -8.86 15.26
C SER A 321 14.55 -7.83 14.22
N PHE A 322 14.05 -6.66 14.63
CA PHE A 322 13.59 -5.62 13.72
C PHE A 322 14.70 -5.11 12.79
N PRO A 323 15.84 -4.57 13.29
CA PRO A 323 16.89 -4.09 12.40
C PRO A 323 17.51 -5.23 11.59
N LEU A 324 17.65 -6.43 12.16
CA LEU A 324 18.14 -7.60 11.43
C LEU A 324 17.23 -7.95 10.25
N LEU A 325 15.91 -7.97 10.48
CA LEU A 325 14.91 -8.25 9.45
C LEU A 325 14.90 -7.17 8.37
N VAL A 326 15.04 -5.89 8.74
CA VAL A 326 15.18 -4.79 7.78
C VAL A 326 16.43 -4.99 6.92
N MET A 327 17.59 -5.26 7.52
CA MET A 327 18.86 -5.45 6.80
C MET A 327 18.83 -6.68 5.88
N ALA A 328 18.35 -7.82 6.40
CA ALA A 328 18.22 -9.05 5.63
C ALA A 328 17.24 -8.90 4.46
N SER A 329 16.06 -8.33 4.71
CA SER A 329 15.05 -8.07 3.68
C SER A 329 15.56 -7.10 2.64
N PHE A 330 16.27 -6.05 3.04
CA PHE A 330 16.87 -5.09 2.11
C PHE A 330 17.94 -5.75 1.23
N ALA A 331 18.83 -6.57 1.81
CA ALA A 331 19.86 -7.28 1.06
C ALA A 331 19.27 -8.23 0.01
N VAL A 332 18.28 -9.04 0.39
CA VAL A 332 17.58 -9.95 -0.55
C VAL A 332 16.80 -9.13 -1.59
N ALA A 333 16.14 -8.05 -1.17
CA ALA A 333 15.39 -7.15 -2.03
C ALA A 333 16.26 -6.49 -3.10
N LEU A 334 17.51 -6.11 -2.81
CA LEU A 334 18.41 -5.57 -3.83
C LEU A 334 18.67 -6.58 -4.96
N VAL A 335 18.81 -7.85 -4.63
CA VAL A 335 19.03 -8.92 -5.62
C VAL A 335 17.75 -9.18 -6.41
N THR A 336 16.63 -9.43 -5.74
CA THR A 336 15.36 -9.73 -6.41
C THR A 336 14.87 -8.55 -7.24
N HIS A 337 15.00 -7.31 -6.75
CA HIS A 337 14.67 -6.13 -7.52
C HIS A 337 15.51 -6.00 -8.79
N ARG A 338 16.83 -6.22 -8.69
CA ARG A 338 17.77 -6.04 -9.81
C ARG A 338 17.60 -7.08 -10.92
N TRP A 339 17.29 -8.31 -10.55
CA TRP A 339 17.31 -9.47 -11.45
C TRP A 339 15.93 -9.97 -11.86
N ILE A 340 14.90 -9.68 -11.06
CA ILE A 340 13.51 -10.08 -11.34
C ILE A 340 12.71 -8.85 -11.74
N GLU A 341 12.52 -7.87 -10.85
CA GLU A 341 11.55 -6.80 -11.12
C GLU A 341 11.98 -5.83 -12.20
N LYS A 342 13.22 -5.34 -12.12
CA LYS A 342 13.73 -4.29 -13.01
C LYS A 342 13.73 -4.71 -14.49
N PRO A 343 14.14 -5.93 -14.87
CA PRO A 343 14.02 -6.40 -16.26
C PRO A 343 12.59 -6.33 -16.81
N PHE A 344 11.59 -6.77 -16.05
CA PHE A 344 10.20 -6.76 -16.49
C PHE A 344 9.63 -5.34 -16.58
N ILE A 345 9.98 -4.46 -15.64
CA ILE A 345 9.62 -3.04 -15.69
C ILE A 345 10.19 -2.37 -16.95
N ILE A 346 11.46 -2.62 -17.27
CA ILE A 346 12.12 -2.10 -18.48
C ILE A 346 11.44 -2.66 -19.73
N TRP A 347 11.19 -3.96 -19.77
CA TRP A 347 10.53 -4.64 -20.88
C TRP A 347 9.13 -4.05 -21.16
N ALA A 348 8.30 -3.90 -20.13
CA ALA A 348 6.97 -3.29 -20.28
C ALA A 348 7.02 -1.82 -20.73
N GLY A 349 8.10 -1.10 -20.39
CA GLY A 349 8.34 0.26 -20.84
C GLY A 349 8.54 0.39 -22.36
N ARG A 350 8.97 -0.69 -23.04
CA ARG A 350 9.21 -0.68 -24.50
C ARG A 350 7.93 -0.68 -25.34
N PHE A 351 6.82 -1.14 -24.78
CA PHE A 351 5.52 -1.23 -25.48
C PHE A 351 4.69 0.05 -25.40
N GLY A 352 5.34 1.22 -25.23
CA GLY A 352 4.67 2.51 -25.18
C GLY A 352 4.11 2.89 -26.55
N SER A 353 2.80 2.76 -26.71
CA SER A 353 2.06 3.24 -27.88
C SER A 353 2.34 4.74 -28.08
N ALA A 354 2.54 5.17 -29.33
CA ALA A 354 2.40 6.57 -29.71
C ALA A 354 1.07 7.12 -29.14
N PRO A 355 0.98 8.41 -28.78
CA PRO A 355 -0.24 8.95 -28.19
C PRO A 355 -1.41 8.70 -29.14
N ALA A 356 -2.32 7.80 -28.78
CA ALA A 356 -3.64 7.79 -29.39
C ALA A 356 -4.33 9.07 -28.89
N PRO A 357 -4.90 9.90 -29.77
CA PRO A 357 -5.67 11.05 -29.33
C PRO A 357 -6.92 10.52 -28.63
N TYR A 358 -6.86 10.35 -27.31
CA TYR A 358 -8.06 10.14 -26.53
C TYR A 358 -8.81 11.47 -26.53
N ALA A 359 -9.82 11.58 -27.38
CA ALA A 359 -10.78 12.67 -27.39
C ALA A 359 -11.63 12.61 -26.12
N ALA A 360 -11.04 13.01 -24.99
CA ALA A 360 -11.79 13.44 -23.83
C ALA A 360 -11.67 14.96 -23.75
N SER A 361 -12.63 15.62 -24.38
CA SER A 361 -12.84 17.08 -24.43
C SER A 361 -13.11 17.73 -23.05
N GLY A 362 -12.71 17.11 -21.94
CA GLY A 362 -12.86 17.63 -20.57
C GLY A 362 -11.57 17.80 -19.77
N PHE A 363 -10.42 17.31 -20.26
CA PHE A 363 -9.18 17.26 -19.46
C PHE A 363 -8.14 18.34 -19.81
N ALA A 364 -8.45 19.25 -20.73
CA ALA A 364 -7.60 20.41 -20.98
C ALA A 364 -7.67 21.36 -19.78
N ALA A 365 -6.51 21.77 -19.26
CA ALA A 365 -6.44 22.90 -18.35
C ALA A 365 -7.15 24.11 -18.98
N PRO A 366 -7.96 24.89 -18.24
CA PRO A 366 -8.54 26.09 -18.80
C PRO A 366 -7.42 26.99 -19.35
N PRO A 367 -7.61 27.59 -20.55
CA PRO A 367 -6.61 28.47 -21.12
C PRO A 367 -6.28 29.59 -20.12
N PRO A 368 -5.03 30.04 -20.05
CA PRO A 368 -4.66 31.15 -19.19
C PRO A 368 -5.54 32.35 -19.55
N SER A 369 -6.27 32.88 -18.56
CA SER A 369 -7.04 34.11 -18.71
C SER A 369 -6.09 35.20 -19.18
N THR A 370 -6.27 35.67 -20.41
CA THR A 370 -5.62 36.88 -20.91
C THR A 370 -6.10 38.04 -20.06
N VAL A 371 -5.26 38.46 -19.11
CA VAL A 371 -5.41 39.76 -18.46
C VAL A 371 -5.15 40.81 -19.56
N PRO A 372 -6.08 41.76 -19.81
CA PRO A 372 -5.82 42.81 -20.78
C PRO A 372 -4.65 43.66 -20.28
N GLU A 373 -3.64 43.85 -21.12
CA GLU A 373 -2.64 44.89 -20.89
C GLU A 373 -3.36 46.25 -20.86
N VAL A 374 -3.46 46.82 -19.66
CA VAL A 374 -3.81 48.23 -19.51
C VAL A 374 -2.60 49.01 -19.99
N GLY A 375 -2.72 49.59 -21.18
CA GLY A 375 -1.72 50.47 -21.78
C GLY A 375 -1.34 51.60 -20.82
N ARG A 376 -0.03 51.81 -20.67
CA ARG A 376 0.51 53.06 -20.15
C ARG A 376 0.64 54.02 -21.33
N ALA A 377 -0.19 55.06 -21.32
CA ALA A 377 0.09 56.32 -21.98
C ALA A 377 0.82 57.23 -20.99
#